data_AF-W0ACP1-F1
#
_entry.id   AF-W0ACP1-F1
#
_cell.length_a   1.000
_cell.length_b   1.000
_cell.length_c   1.000
_cell.angle_alpha   90.00
_cell.angle_beta   90.00
_cell.angle_gamma   90.00
#
_symmetry.space_group_name_H-M   'P 1'
#
loop_
_entity.id
_entity.type
_entity.pdbx_description
1 polymer ?
#
loop_
_entity_poly.entity_id
_entity_poly.type
_entity_poly.pdbx_seq_one_letter_code
_entity_poly.pdbx_strand_id
1 'polypeptide(L)'
;MTASSCRIEKLQALRVRDLDRAARAAAEAVAAAERASAARAKAECARVEARSALDGAIEDRARRPADELVRMFVTTCEQRLGDTQRLLATANQALGEALERVAATRRLWMRAQARLDALDTLVRKIRSGERRARDRRASDEANERRASAGGLAWA
;
A
#
# COMPACT_ATOMS: atom_id res chain seq x y z
N MET A 1 23.82 23.22 18.89
CA MET A 1 22.97 22.81 17.74
C MET A 1 22.47 24.06 17.03
N THR A 2 22.55 24.13 15.70
CA THR A 2 22.01 25.27 14.93
C THR A 2 20.49 25.12 14.77
N ALA A 3 19.75 26.23 14.66
CA ALA A 3 18.29 26.20 14.43
C ALA A 3 17.90 25.36 13.18
N SER A 4 18.79 25.30 12.20
CA SER A 4 18.66 24.48 10.99
C SER A 4 18.68 22.96 11.27
N SER A 5 19.50 22.48 12.22
CA SER A 5 19.55 21.05 12.59
C SER A 5 18.24 20.60 13.24
N CYS A 6 17.70 21.40 14.17
CA CYS A 6 16.44 21.11 14.86
C CYS A 6 15.24 21.07 13.88
N ARG A 7 15.24 21.95 12.86
CA ARG A 7 14.18 21.97 11.84
C ARG A 7 14.20 20.73 10.95
N ILE A 8 15.38 20.24 10.59
CA ILE A 8 15.55 19.06 9.73
C ILE A 8 15.16 17.77 10.47
N GLU A 9 15.55 17.63 11.73
CA GLU A 9 15.15 16.49 12.57
C GLU A 9 13.63 16.40 12.73
N LYS A 10 12.95 17.54 12.94
CA LYS A 10 11.48 17.61 12.97
C LYS A 10 10.85 17.18 11.64
N LEU A 11 11.40 17.62 10.51
CA LEU A 11 10.93 17.20 9.19
C LEU A 11 11.13 15.70 8.97
N GLN A 12 12.24 15.12 9.46
CA GLN A 12 12.50 13.70 9.34
C GLN A 12 11.51 12.87 10.15
N ALA A 13 11.25 13.27 11.39
CA ALA A 13 10.23 12.63 12.23
C ALA A 13 8.83 12.69 11.60
N LEU A 14 8.47 13.80 10.96
CA LEU A 14 7.20 13.92 10.22
C LEU A 14 7.16 12.97 9.02
N ARG A 15 8.25 12.85 8.24
CA ARG A 15 8.30 11.97 7.07
C ARG A 15 8.27 10.49 7.42
N VAL A 16 8.89 10.09 8.52
CA VAL A 16 8.77 8.73 9.06
C VAL A 16 7.31 8.43 9.42
N ARG A 17 6.62 9.34 10.12
CA ARG A 17 5.19 9.17 10.45
C ARG A 17 4.30 9.10 9.20
N ASP A 18 4.60 9.88 8.18
CA ASP A 18 3.88 9.83 6.90
C ASP A 18 4.07 8.47 6.21
N LEU A 19 5.29 7.94 6.22
CA LEU A 19 5.61 6.61 5.68
C LEU A 19 4.88 5.50 6.45
N ASP A 20 4.89 5.56 7.78
CA ASP A 20 4.19 4.60 8.63
C ASP A 20 2.68 4.61 8.37
N ARG A 21 2.08 5.81 8.22
CA ARG A 21 0.66 5.95 7.88
C ARG A 21 0.37 5.33 6.51
N ALA A 22 1.22 5.59 5.52
CA ALA A 22 1.06 5.02 4.18
C ALA A 22 1.24 3.50 4.17
N ALA A 23 2.16 2.96 4.98
CA ALA A 23 2.37 1.52 5.13
C ALA A 23 1.16 0.84 5.77
N ARG A 24 0.57 1.42 6.82
CA ARG A 24 -0.67 0.92 7.44
C ARG A 24 -1.83 0.91 6.45
N ALA A 25 -2.03 2.02 5.72
CA ALA A 25 -3.08 2.09 4.69
C ALA A 25 -2.88 1.07 3.57
N ALA A 26 -1.62 0.80 3.18
CA ALA A 26 -1.32 -0.25 2.21
C ALA A 26 -1.64 -1.64 2.75
N ALA A 27 -1.29 -1.94 4.00
CA ALA A 27 -1.61 -3.22 4.64
C ALA A 27 -3.12 -3.42 4.78
N GLU A 28 -3.87 -2.39 5.17
CA GLU A 28 -5.34 -2.43 5.24
C GLU A 28 -5.98 -2.68 3.86
N ALA A 29 -5.45 -2.04 2.81
CA ALA A 29 -5.92 -2.26 1.44
C ALA A 29 -5.65 -3.70 0.97
N VAL A 30 -4.48 -4.26 1.28
CA VAL A 30 -4.14 -5.66 0.95
C VAL A 30 -5.07 -6.62 1.68
N ALA A 31 -5.29 -6.44 2.98
CA ALA A 31 -6.22 -7.26 3.75
C ALA A 31 -7.67 -7.14 3.26
N ALA A 32 -8.07 -5.98 2.73
CA ALA A 32 -9.38 -5.82 2.09
C ALA A 32 -9.46 -6.59 0.76
N ALA A 33 -8.40 -6.57 -0.06
CA ALA A 33 -8.33 -7.32 -1.31
C ALA A 33 -8.34 -8.85 -1.08
N GLU A 34 -7.64 -9.33 -0.06
CA GLU A 34 -7.67 -10.75 0.35
C GLU A 34 -9.07 -11.19 0.78
N ARG A 35 -9.78 -10.38 1.58
CA ARG A 35 -11.16 -10.64 1.96
C ARG A 35 -12.11 -10.64 0.75
N ALA A 36 -11.95 -9.70 -0.17
CA ALA A 36 -12.73 -9.66 -1.41
C ALA A 36 -12.46 -10.88 -2.30
N SER A 37 -11.20 -11.33 -2.38
CA SER A 37 -10.81 -12.54 -3.10
C SER A 37 -11.45 -13.79 -2.50
N ALA A 38 -11.43 -13.93 -1.17
CA ALA A 38 -12.10 -15.02 -0.47
C ALA A 38 -13.63 -14.99 -0.68
N ALA A 39 -14.25 -13.81 -0.67
CA ALA A 39 -15.68 -13.67 -0.96
C ALA A 39 -16.02 -14.08 -2.40
N ARG A 40 -15.20 -13.68 -3.39
CA ARG A 40 -15.34 -14.13 -4.78
C ARG A 40 -15.23 -15.65 -4.88
N ALA A 41 -14.25 -16.26 -4.24
CA ALA A 41 -14.08 -17.72 -4.27
C ALA A 41 -15.33 -18.44 -3.73
N LYS A 42 -15.89 -17.96 -2.62
CA LYS A 42 -17.15 -18.50 -2.07
C LYS A 42 -18.33 -18.32 -3.02
N ALA A 43 -18.46 -17.15 -3.67
CA ALA A 43 -19.50 -16.90 -4.66
C ALA A 43 -19.36 -17.81 -5.90
N GLU A 44 -18.12 -18.09 -6.33
CA GLU A 44 -17.84 -19.03 -7.42
C GLU A 44 -18.27 -20.45 -7.06
N CYS A 45 -17.92 -20.93 -5.86
CA CYS A 45 -18.37 -22.24 -5.38
C CYS A 45 -19.91 -22.33 -5.34
N ALA A 46 -20.58 -21.31 -4.78
CA ALA A 46 -22.04 -21.26 -4.73
C ALA A 46 -22.68 -21.28 -6.13
N ARG A 47 -22.08 -20.61 -7.12
CA ARG A 47 -22.53 -20.64 -8.52
C ARG A 47 -22.41 -22.04 -9.11
N VAL A 48 -21.29 -22.72 -8.87
CA VAL A 48 -21.06 -24.10 -9.36
C VAL A 48 -22.06 -25.06 -8.72
N GLU A 49 -22.28 -24.96 -7.41
CA GLU A 49 -23.29 -25.75 -6.69
C GLU A 49 -24.71 -25.49 -7.22
N ALA A 50 -25.10 -24.23 -7.39
CA ALA A 50 -26.39 -23.87 -7.96
C ALA A 50 -26.57 -24.38 -9.38
N ARG A 51 -25.49 -24.38 -10.19
CA ARG A 51 -25.53 -24.92 -11.54
C ARG A 51 -25.73 -26.44 -11.54
N SER A 52 -24.97 -27.15 -10.72
CA SER A 52 -25.10 -28.61 -10.55
C SER A 52 -26.51 -29.00 -10.09
N ALA A 53 -27.09 -28.25 -9.14
CA ALA A 53 -28.47 -28.47 -8.69
C ALA A 53 -29.51 -28.22 -9.79
N LEU A 54 -29.29 -27.23 -10.66
CA LEU A 54 -30.15 -26.99 -11.81
C LEU A 54 -30.05 -28.11 -12.84
N ASP A 55 -28.83 -28.56 -13.16
CA ASP A 55 -28.62 -29.65 -14.11
C ASP A 55 -29.32 -30.94 -13.62
N GLY A 56 -29.22 -31.27 -12.32
CA GLY A 56 -29.97 -32.38 -11.71
C GLY A 56 -31.49 -32.20 -11.74
N ALA A 57 -31.99 -30.99 -11.49
CA ALA A 57 -33.42 -30.70 -11.57
C ALA A 57 -33.97 -30.84 -13.01
N ILE A 58 -33.17 -30.49 -14.02
CA ILE A 58 -33.51 -30.67 -15.44
C ILE A 58 -33.58 -32.16 -15.78
N GLU A 59 -32.64 -32.98 -15.30
CA GLU A 59 -32.69 -34.44 -15.47
C GLU A 59 -33.94 -35.05 -14.83
N ASP A 60 -34.30 -34.63 -13.62
CA ASP A 60 -35.53 -35.09 -12.96
C ASP A 60 -36.78 -34.70 -13.74
N ARG A 61 -36.82 -33.49 -14.30
CA ARG A 61 -37.92 -33.04 -15.17
C ARG A 61 -38.02 -33.88 -16.44
N ALA A 62 -36.90 -34.31 -17.02
CA ALA A 62 -36.91 -35.19 -18.18
C ALA A 62 -37.52 -36.57 -17.86
N ARG A 63 -37.32 -37.07 -16.63
CA ARG A 63 -37.92 -38.34 -16.16
C ARG A 63 -39.39 -38.19 -15.78
N ARG A 64 -39.81 -37.02 -15.31
CA ARG A 64 -41.16 -36.75 -14.78
C ARG A 64 -41.73 -35.43 -15.34
N PRO A 65 -42.04 -35.35 -16.65
CA PRO A 65 -42.35 -34.08 -17.30
C PRO A 65 -43.71 -33.48 -16.89
N ALA A 66 -44.66 -34.30 -16.45
CA ALA A 66 -45.99 -33.87 -16.01
C ALA A 66 -46.07 -33.54 -14.51
N ASP A 67 -44.96 -33.71 -13.77
CA ASP A 67 -44.93 -33.43 -12.33
C ASP A 67 -44.73 -31.93 -12.07
N GLU A 68 -45.76 -31.28 -11.53
CA GLU A 68 -45.75 -29.84 -11.27
C GLU A 68 -44.76 -29.45 -10.17
N LEU A 69 -44.52 -30.30 -9.18
CA LEU A 69 -43.54 -30.03 -8.12
C LEU A 69 -42.13 -29.99 -8.69
N VAL A 70 -41.83 -30.89 -9.63
CA VAL A 70 -40.54 -30.90 -10.34
C VAL A 70 -40.38 -29.64 -11.20
N ARG A 71 -41.44 -29.17 -11.87
CA ARG A 71 -41.41 -27.90 -12.64
C ARG A 71 -41.14 -26.68 -11.74
N MET A 72 -41.80 -26.60 -10.59
CA MET A 72 -41.57 -25.53 -9.62
C MET A 72 -40.14 -25.58 -9.04
N PHE A 73 -39.63 -26.78 -8.78
CA PHE A 73 -38.26 -26.96 -8.29
C PHE A 73 -37.21 -26.49 -9.31
N VAL A 74 -37.37 -26.81 -10.60
CA VAL A 74 -36.50 -26.29 -11.68
C VAL A 74 -36.49 -24.76 -11.67
N THR A 75 -37.66 -24.13 -11.62
CA THR A 75 -37.77 -22.66 -11.58
C THR A 75 -37.03 -22.06 -10.37
N THR A 76 -37.10 -22.74 -9.22
CA THR A 76 -36.36 -22.33 -8.02
C THR A 76 -34.84 -22.45 -8.21
N CYS A 77 -34.36 -23.52 -8.84
CA CYS A 77 -32.95 -23.69 -9.16
C CYS A 77 -32.45 -22.64 -10.17
N GLU A 78 -33.26 -22.28 -11.17
CA GLU A 78 -32.94 -21.22 -12.13
C GLU A 78 -32.80 -19.86 -11.43
N GLN A 79 -33.72 -19.53 -10.53
CA GLN A 79 -33.65 -18.31 -9.72
C GLN A 79 -32.38 -18.27 -8.86
N ARG A 80 -32.07 -19.37 -8.14
CA ARG A 80 -30.85 -19.51 -7.34
C ARG A 80 -29.57 -19.35 -8.17
N LEU A 81 -29.55 -19.92 -9.38
CA LEU A 81 -28.42 -19.73 -10.30
C LEU A 81 -28.28 -18.26 -10.71
N GLY A 82 -29.40 -17.58 -11.01
CA GLY A 82 -29.40 -16.15 -11.32
C GLY A 82 -28.88 -15.30 -10.15
N ASP A 83 -29.31 -15.59 -8.92
CA ASP A 83 -28.88 -14.86 -7.73
C ASP A 83 -27.39 -15.08 -7.41
N THR A 84 -26.90 -16.31 -7.54
CA THR A 84 -25.46 -16.61 -7.36
C THR A 84 -24.60 -15.99 -8.46
N GLN A 85 -25.09 -15.88 -9.70
CA GLN A 85 -24.41 -15.14 -10.76
C GLN A 85 -24.30 -13.63 -10.45
N ARG A 86 -25.39 -13.02 -9.94
CA ARG A 86 -25.36 -11.62 -9.50
C ARG A 86 -24.37 -11.42 -8.34
N LEU A 87 -24.36 -12.34 -7.36
CA LEU A 87 -23.42 -12.32 -6.25
C LEU A 87 -21.97 -12.42 -6.71
N LEU A 88 -21.69 -13.28 -7.70
CA LEU A 88 -20.35 -13.39 -8.28
C LEU A 88 -19.94 -12.10 -9.00
N ALA A 89 -20.86 -11.48 -9.74
CA ALA A 89 -20.60 -10.21 -10.42
C ALA A 89 -20.27 -9.09 -9.42
N THR A 90 -21.02 -8.96 -8.33
CA THR A 90 -20.74 -7.97 -7.27
C THR A 90 -19.43 -8.27 -6.55
N ALA A 91 -19.12 -9.54 -6.29
CA ALA A 91 -17.83 -9.93 -5.70
C ALA A 91 -16.63 -9.62 -6.62
N ASN A 92 -16.78 -9.81 -7.93
CA ASN A 92 -15.76 -9.44 -8.91
C ASN A 92 -15.53 -7.93 -8.96
N GLN A 93 -16.61 -7.14 -8.94
CA GLN A 93 -16.50 -5.67 -8.88
C GLN A 93 -15.78 -5.24 -7.59
N ALA A 94 -16.19 -5.75 -6.44
CA ALA A 94 -15.57 -5.43 -5.15
C ALA A 94 -14.07 -5.79 -5.11
N LEU A 95 -13.70 -6.93 -5.70
CA LEU A 95 -12.29 -7.32 -5.85
C LEU A 95 -11.52 -6.34 -6.74
N GLY A 96 -12.10 -5.92 -7.86
CA GLY A 96 -11.51 -4.90 -8.74
C GLY A 96 -11.23 -3.59 -7.99
N GLU A 97 -12.24 -3.05 -7.30
CA GLU A 97 -12.10 -1.83 -6.48
C GLU A 97 -11.08 -1.98 -5.35
N ALA A 98 -10.97 -3.17 -4.75
CA ALA A 98 -9.96 -3.43 -3.72
C ALA A 98 -8.53 -3.44 -4.32
N LEU A 99 -8.34 -4.04 -5.49
CA LEU A 99 -7.05 -4.06 -6.18
C LEU A 99 -6.62 -2.66 -6.65
N GLU A 100 -7.56 -1.84 -7.11
CA GLU A 100 -7.30 -0.42 -7.43
C GLU A 100 -6.84 0.35 -6.19
N ARG A 101 -7.49 0.13 -5.04
CA ARG A 101 -7.08 0.72 -3.76
C ARG A 101 -5.68 0.28 -3.36
N VAL A 102 -5.33 -1.01 -3.51
CA VAL A 102 -3.97 -1.52 -3.27
C VAL A 102 -2.95 -0.82 -4.17
N ALA A 103 -3.25 -0.67 -5.46
CA ALA A 103 -2.37 0.03 -6.39
C ALA A 103 -2.19 1.51 -6.00
N ALA A 104 -3.26 2.19 -5.60
CA ALA A 104 -3.22 3.58 -5.15
C ALA A 104 -2.40 3.76 -3.87
N THR A 105 -2.64 2.93 -2.84
CA THR A 105 -1.91 3.00 -1.56
C THR A 105 -0.44 2.63 -1.72
N ARG A 106 -0.10 1.66 -2.59
CA ARG A 106 1.28 1.35 -2.96
C ARG A 106 1.99 2.55 -3.57
N ARG A 107 1.34 3.29 -4.48
CA ARG A 107 1.92 4.52 -5.07
C ARG A 107 2.15 5.59 -4.00
N LEU A 108 1.22 5.75 -3.07
CA LEU A 108 1.38 6.71 -1.95
C LEU A 108 2.54 6.33 -1.03
N TRP A 109 2.66 5.05 -0.69
CA TRP A 109 3.77 4.54 0.11
C TRP A 109 5.12 4.75 -0.58
N MET A 110 5.25 4.41 -1.87
CA MET A 110 6.46 4.67 -2.65
C MET A 110 6.83 6.16 -2.72
N ARG A 111 5.84 7.05 -2.85
CA ARG A 111 6.07 8.51 -2.81
C ARG A 111 6.51 8.98 -1.43
N ALA A 112 5.96 8.41 -0.35
CA ALA A 112 6.39 8.73 1.02
C ALA A 112 7.83 8.29 1.26
N GLN A 113 8.20 7.09 0.80
CA GLN A 113 9.57 6.57 0.87
C GLN A 113 10.56 7.48 0.13
N ALA A 114 10.25 7.82 -1.14
CA ALA A 114 11.12 8.67 -1.94
C ALA A 114 11.36 10.06 -1.31
N ARG A 115 10.34 10.61 -0.61
CA ARG A 115 10.48 11.88 0.13
C ARG A 115 11.41 11.75 1.34
N LEU A 116 11.33 10.63 2.06
CA LEU A 116 12.22 10.34 3.18
C LEU A 116 13.67 10.18 2.69
N ASP A 117 13.88 9.39 1.63
CA ASP A 117 15.21 9.16 1.04
C ASP A 117 15.87 10.46 0.54
N ALA A 118 15.06 11.34 -0.08
CA ALA A 118 15.50 12.67 -0.51
C ALA A 118 15.92 13.54 0.68
N LEU A 119 15.15 13.51 1.77
CA LEU A 119 15.49 14.24 2.99
C LEU A 119 16.77 13.70 3.63
N ASP A 120 16.96 12.38 3.69
CA ASP A 120 18.18 11.76 4.23
C ASP A 120 19.42 12.13 3.41
N THR A 121 19.26 12.30 2.10
CA THR A 121 20.33 12.79 1.23
C THR A 121 20.67 14.25 1.52
N LEU A 122 19.66 15.11 1.74
CA LEU A 122 19.87 16.51 2.14
C LEU A 122 20.56 16.61 3.51
N VAL A 123 20.13 15.81 4.49
CA VAL A 123 20.75 15.73 5.82
C VAL A 123 22.23 15.37 5.69
N ARG A 124 22.56 14.35 4.90
CA ARG A 124 23.95 13.93 4.65
C ARG A 124 24.78 15.03 4.00
N LYS A 125 24.22 15.72 2.99
CA LYS A 125 24.89 16.86 2.32
C LYS A 125 25.17 17.99 3.31
N ILE A 126 24.18 18.40 4.10
CA ILE A 126 24.33 19.46 5.11
C ILE A 126 25.40 19.08 6.15
N ARG A 127 25.34 17.88 6.73
CA ARG A 127 26.35 17.41 7.69
C ARG A 127 27.75 17.38 7.09
N SER A 128 27.89 16.98 5.83
CA SER A 128 29.19 17.00 5.14
C SER A 128 29.71 18.42 4.90
N GLY A 129 28.82 19.36 4.56
CA GLY A 129 29.15 20.78 4.40
C GLY A 129 29.56 21.43 5.71
N GLU A 130 28.83 21.16 6.80
CA GLU A 130 29.16 21.65 8.14
C GLU A 130 30.52 21.14 8.62
N ARG A 131 30.84 19.86 8.37
CA ARG A 131 32.17 19.30 8.66
C ARG A 131 33.27 20.05 7.91
N ARG A 132 33.15 20.17 6.58
CA ARG A 132 34.12 20.90 5.75
C ARG A 132 34.30 22.35 6.20
N ALA A 133 33.22 23.03 6.60
CA ALA A 133 33.28 24.40 7.08
C ALA A 133 34.03 24.50 8.42
N ARG A 134 33.85 23.54 9.33
CA ARG A 134 34.63 23.47 10.58
C ARG A 134 36.10 23.18 10.31
N ASP A 135 36.41 22.24 9.42
CA ASP A 135 37.78 21.87 9.08
C ASP A 135 38.54 23.06 8.48
N ARG A 136 37.88 23.85 7.61
CA ARG A 136 38.45 25.10 7.06
C ARG A 136 38.73 26.12 8.14
N ARG A 137 37.75 26.41 9.02
CA ARG A 137 37.96 27.36 10.13
C ARG A 137 39.11 26.93 11.05
N ALA A 138 39.20 25.64 11.38
CA ALA A 138 40.29 25.13 12.18
C ALA A 138 41.66 25.28 11.48
N SER A 139 41.71 25.08 10.16
CA SER A 139 42.91 25.32 9.35
C SER A 139 43.28 26.80 9.30
N ASP A 140 42.30 27.69 9.12
CA ASP A 140 42.50 29.14 9.07
C ASP A 140 43.03 29.65 10.43
N GLU A 141 42.40 29.24 11.54
CA GLU A 141 42.86 29.55 12.91
C GLU A 141 44.29 29.02 13.17
N ALA A 142 44.61 27.81 12.68
CA ALA A 142 45.95 27.24 12.82
C ALA A 142 47.01 28.02 12.02
N ASN A 143 46.65 28.54 10.85
CA ASN A 143 47.52 29.36 10.02
C ASN A 143 47.72 30.75 10.62
N GLU A 144 46.66 31.39 11.14
CA GLU A 144 46.73 32.67 11.84
C GLU A 144 47.63 32.59 13.08
N ARG A 145 47.52 31.51 13.87
CA ARG A 145 48.41 31.27 15.02
C ARG A 145 49.88 31.12 14.61
N ARG A 146 50.16 30.45 13.48
CA ARG A 146 51.54 30.33 12.95
C ARG A 146 52.09 31.67 12.45
N ALA A 147 51.29 32.43 11.72
CA ALA A 147 51.67 33.76 11.24
C ALA A 147 51.99 34.71 12.41
N SER A 148 51.17 34.67 13.47
CA SER A 148 51.36 35.46 14.68
C SER A 148 52.60 35.04 15.47
N ALA A 149 52.93 33.74 15.50
CA ALA A 149 54.14 33.23 16.15
C ALA A 149 55.43 33.54 15.35
N GLY A 150 55.37 33.56 14.02
CA GLY A 150 56.50 33.90 13.16
C GLY A 150 56.86 35.40 13.16
N GLY A 151 55.88 36.27 13.42
CA GLY A 151 56.10 37.72 13.57
C GLY A 151 56.83 38.12 14.85
N LEU A 152 56.87 37.25 15.87
CA LEU A 152 57.61 37.46 17.13
C LEU A 152 59.07 36.99 17.05
N ALA A 153 59.50 36.36 15.96
CA ALA A 153 60.86 35.85 15.80
C ALA A 153 61.86 36.86 15.21
N TRP A 154 61.41 38.08 14.86
CA TRP A 154 62.22 39.13 14.23
C TRP A 154 62.10 40.51 14.90
N ALA A 155 61.62 40.57 16.15
CA ALA A 155 61.65 41.78 16.99
C ALA A 155 62.57 41.55 18.20
#